data_AF-A0A7S4IXS4-F1
#
_entry.id   AF-A0A7S4IXS4-F1
#
_cell.length_a   1.000
_cell.length_b   1.000
_cell.length_c   1.000
_cell.angle_alpha   90.00
_cell.angle_beta   90.00
_cell.angle_gamma   90.00
#
_symmetry.space_group_name_H-M   'P 1'
#
loop_
_entity.id
_entity.type
_entity.pdbx_description
1 polymer ?
#
loop_
_entity_poly.entity_id
_entity_poly.type
_entity_poly.pdbx_seq_one_letter_code
_entity_poly.pdbx_strand_id
1 'polypeptide(L)'
;DDSIRWRKNVRPTSPDCRAWESSLRIEDGTTTITSTHPGVDLNRNFGFRWGFNMGEGKGDDPCEMTYRGSKPFSEPESRYIAKYARSIYPRSQRPEFPEDTADDIVRGEDDLQGMFVDL
;
A
#
# COMPACT_ATOMS: atom_id res chain seq x y z
N ASP A 1 1.46 -15.40 9.63
CA ASP A 1 1.68 -14.20 10.45
C ASP A 1 0.51 -13.24 10.20
N ASP A 2 -0.34 -13.03 11.20
CA ASP A 2 -1.54 -12.19 11.09
C ASP A 2 -1.23 -10.68 11.21
N SER A 3 0.04 -10.33 11.43
CA SER A 3 0.51 -8.95 11.67
C SER A 3 0.26 -7.97 10.52
N ILE A 4 -0.14 -8.43 9.33
CA ILE A 4 -0.34 -7.59 8.13
C ILE A 4 -1.81 -7.49 7.70
N ARG A 5 -2.71 -8.33 8.24
CA ARG A 5 -4.12 -8.35 7.83
C ARG A 5 -4.84 -7.02 8.05
N TRP A 6 -4.44 -6.23 9.05
CA TRP A 6 -5.02 -4.91 9.32
C TRP A 6 -4.79 -3.88 8.21
N ARG A 7 -3.78 -4.08 7.35
CA ARG A 7 -3.50 -3.17 6.21
C ARG A 7 -4.34 -3.49 4.98
N LYS A 8 -4.99 -4.66 4.97
CA LYS A 8 -5.73 -5.16 3.81
C LYS A 8 -7.16 -4.62 3.81
N ASN A 9 -7.52 -3.91 2.75
CA ASN A 9 -8.89 -3.53 2.49
C ASN A 9 -9.59 -4.60 1.65
N VAL A 10 -10.60 -5.25 2.23
CA VAL A 10 -11.38 -6.32 1.58
C VAL A 10 -12.80 -5.84 1.31
N ARG A 11 -13.25 -5.98 0.07
CA ARG A 11 -14.56 -5.54 -0.41
C ARG A 11 -15.23 -6.63 -1.23
N PRO A 12 -16.55 -6.57 -1.43
CA PRO A 12 -17.25 -7.51 -2.31
C PRO A 12 -16.69 -7.55 -3.74
N THR A 13 -16.08 -6.45 -4.20
CA THR A 13 -15.47 -6.33 -5.53
C THR A 13 -13.96 -6.60 -5.54
N SER A 14 -13.35 -6.93 -4.39
CA SER A 14 -11.95 -7.31 -4.36
C SER A 14 -11.75 -8.58 -5.20
N PRO A 15 -10.63 -8.70 -5.94
CA PRO A 15 -10.34 -9.91 -6.68
C PRO A 15 -10.45 -11.13 -5.77
N ASP A 16 -11.00 -12.21 -6.31
CA ASP A 16 -11.29 -13.38 -5.51
C ASP A 16 -9.98 -14.10 -5.16
N CYS A 17 -9.52 -13.92 -3.92
CA CYS A 17 -8.39 -14.65 -3.34
C CYS A 17 -8.90 -15.73 -2.38
N ARG A 18 -10.12 -16.24 -2.58
CA ARG A 18 -10.82 -17.12 -1.64
C ARG A 18 -9.97 -18.32 -1.23
N ALA A 19 -9.55 -18.23 0.03
CA ALA A 19 -8.97 -19.27 0.86
C ALA A 19 -10.00 -20.31 1.37
N TRP A 20 -11.08 -20.62 0.62
CA TRP A 20 -12.03 -21.63 1.13
C TRP A 20 -11.46 -23.05 1.08
N GLU A 21 -10.38 -23.23 0.34
CA GLU A 21 -9.45 -24.32 0.51
C GLU A 21 -8.07 -23.67 0.52
N SER A 22 -7.42 -23.56 1.69
CA SER A 22 -5.98 -23.75 1.66
C SER A 22 -5.79 -25.12 1.01
N SER A 23 -5.56 -25.17 -0.30
CA SER A 23 -5.25 -26.43 -0.96
C SER A 23 -3.94 -26.86 -0.33
N LEU A 24 -4.01 -27.79 0.61
CA LEU A 24 -2.90 -28.65 0.99
C LEU A 24 -2.44 -29.32 -0.31
N ARG A 25 -1.58 -28.65 -1.08
CA ARG A 25 -0.86 -29.29 -2.16
C ARG A 25 0.27 -30.03 -1.49
N ILE A 26 0.06 -31.33 -1.32
CA ILE A 26 1.12 -32.26 -0.96
C ILE A 26 1.79 -32.64 -2.26
N GLU A 27 2.91 -31.99 -2.55
CA GLU A 27 3.85 -32.44 -3.56
C GLU A 27 5.08 -32.98 -2.82
N ASP A 28 5.48 -34.22 -3.13
CA ASP A 28 6.71 -34.85 -2.63
C ASP A 28 6.84 -34.97 -1.10
N GLY A 29 5.72 -35.15 -0.38
CA GLY A 29 5.70 -35.28 1.08
C GLY A 29 5.88 -33.94 1.82
N THR A 30 5.94 -32.83 1.11
CA THR A 30 5.97 -31.49 1.69
C THR A 30 4.60 -30.83 1.61
N THR A 31 4.11 -30.34 2.75
CA THR A 31 2.88 -29.55 2.83
C THR A 31 3.21 -28.10 2.51
N THR A 32 2.81 -27.62 1.33
CA THR A 32 2.94 -26.20 0.99
C THR A 32 1.64 -25.49 1.35
N ILE A 33 1.65 -24.71 2.44
CA ILE A 33 0.53 -23.86 2.80
C ILE A 33 0.65 -22.57 1.98
N THR A 34 -0.16 -22.42 0.93
CA THR A 34 -0.29 -21.14 0.24
C THR A 34 -1.21 -20.24 1.08
N SER A 35 -0.65 -19.16 1.62
CA SER A 35 -1.43 -18.13 2.31
C SER A 35 -1.94 -17.12 1.28
N THR A 36 -3.25 -17.10 1.04
CA THR A 36 -3.87 -16.08 0.19
C THR A 36 -4.29 -14.88 1.05
N HIS A 37 -4.00 -13.68 0.56
CA HIS A 37 -4.25 -12.44 1.29
C HIS A 37 -5.22 -11.56 0.50
N PRO A 38 -6.55 -11.82 0.58
CA PRO A 38 -7.52 -11.02 -0.14
C PRO A 38 -7.39 -9.54 0.22
N GLY A 39 -7.67 -8.70 -0.78
CA GLY A 39 -7.75 -7.25 -0.61
C GLY A 39 -6.47 -6.49 -0.94
N VAL A 40 -6.60 -5.17 -0.95
CA VAL A 40 -5.53 -4.23 -1.32
C VAL A 40 -4.78 -3.78 -0.07
N ASP A 41 -3.44 -3.79 -0.12
CA ASP A 41 -2.59 -3.17 0.91
C ASP A 41 -2.69 -1.65 0.79
N LEU A 42 -3.41 -1.02 1.73
CA LEU A 42 -3.63 0.43 1.71
C LEU A 42 -2.31 1.21 1.80
N ASN A 43 -1.29 0.66 2.46
CA ASN A 43 0.04 1.27 2.56
C ASN A 43 0.88 1.10 1.27
N ARG A 44 0.32 0.54 0.21
CA ARG A 44 0.91 0.45 -1.14
C ARG A 44 -0.01 1.04 -2.21
N ASN A 45 -1.16 1.58 -1.84
CA ASN A 45 -2.18 2.08 -2.77
C ASN A 45 -2.11 3.61 -3.01
N PHE A 46 -1.09 4.30 -2.49
CA PHE A 46 -0.84 5.72 -2.75
C PHE A 46 -0.06 5.94 -4.05
N GLY A 47 -0.07 7.18 -4.55
CA GLY A 47 0.49 7.54 -5.86
C GLY A 47 2.00 7.70 -5.91
N PHE A 48 2.65 7.93 -4.77
CA PHE A 48 4.08 8.14 -4.71
C PHE A 48 4.85 6.89 -5.10
N ARG A 49 5.67 6.99 -6.16
CA ARG A 49 6.53 5.91 -6.66
C ARG A 49 5.78 4.56 -6.76
N TRP A 50 4.53 4.61 -7.20
CA TRP A 50 3.66 3.43 -7.23
C TRP A 50 4.28 2.34 -8.12
N GLY A 51 4.66 1.21 -7.52
CA GLY A 51 5.33 0.09 -8.19
C GLY A 51 6.83 0.26 -8.46
N PHE A 52 7.44 1.40 -8.13
CA PHE A 52 8.83 1.73 -8.53
C PHE A 52 9.90 0.77 -7.99
N ASN A 53 9.73 0.25 -6.77
CA ASN A 53 10.69 -0.66 -6.11
C ASN A 53 10.11 -2.06 -5.84
N MET A 54 9.07 -2.44 -6.58
CA MET A 54 8.56 -3.80 -6.52
C MET A 54 9.19 -4.56 -7.67
N GLY A 55 10.09 -5.52 -7.36
CA GLY A 55 10.70 -6.37 -8.38
C GLY A 55 9.65 -7.00 -9.30
N GLU A 56 10.06 -7.42 -10.51
CA GLU A 56 9.13 -7.87 -11.56
C GLU A 56 8.04 -8.82 -11.03
N GLY A 57 6.77 -8.42 -11.21
CA GLY A 57 5.59 -9.18 -10.80
C GLY A 57 5.21 -9.08 -9.31
N LYS A 58 6.03 -8.48 -8.44
CA LYS A 58 5.69 -8.27 -7.03
C LYS A 58 4.62 -7.21 -6.87
N GLY A 59 3.63 -7.48 -6.03
CA GLY A 59 2.49 -6.62 -5.72
C GLY A 59 1.40 -6.59 -6.79
N ASP A 60 1.54 -7.35 -7.88
CA ASP A 60 0.56 -7.42 -8.97
C ASP A 60 -0.44 -8.58 -8.82
N ASP A 61 -0.06 -9.66 -8.12
CA ASP A 61 -0.97 -10.74 -7.79
C ASP A 61 -1.92 -10.29 -6.67
N PRO A 62 -3.26 -10.30 -6.90
CA PRO A 62 -4.24 -9.97 -5.89
C PRO A 62 -4.14 -10.79 -4.59
N CYS A 63 -3.57 -11.99 -4.63
CA CYS A 63 -3.40 -12.88 -3.49
C CYS A 63 -2.19 -12.54 -2.63
N GLU A 64 -1.28 -11.69 -3.10
CA GLU A 64 -0.07 -11.32 -2.37
C GLU A 64 -0.38 -10.37 -1.20
N MET A 65 0.38 -10.50 -0.11
CA MET A 65 0.32 -9.56 1.02
C MET A 65 0.52 -8.11 0.60
N THR A 66 1.35 -7.88 -0.42
CA THR A 66 1.72 -6.55 -0.91
C THR A 66 0.90 -6.10 -2.11
N TYR A 67 -0.21 -6.78 -2.44
CA TYR A 67 -1.06 -6.39 -3.55
C TYR A 67 -1.46 -4.92 -3.46
N ARG A 68 -0.97 -4.11 -4.40
CA ARG A 68 -1.05 -2.64 -4.36
C ARG A 68 -2.34 -2.08 -4.97
N GLY A 69 -3.22 -2.95 -5.46
CA GLY A 69 -4.40 -2.58 -6.24
C GLY A 69 -4.09 -2.47 -7.74
N SER A 70 -5.11 -2.26 -8.55
CA SER A 70 -4.99 -2.24 -10.02
C SER A 70 -4.34 -0.96 -10.56
N LYS A 71 -4.26 0.09 -9.74
CA LYS A 71 -3.71 1.41 -10.05
C LYS A 71 -3.50 2.19 -8.75
N PRO A 72 -2.69 3.26 -8.71
CA PRO A 72 -2.67 4.15 -7.55
C PRO A 72 -4.07 4.70 -7.26
N PHE A 73 -4.43 4.77 -5.99
CA PHE A 73 -5.74 5.19 -5.48
C PHE A 73 -6.92 4.37 -6.03
N SER A 74 -6.72 3.07 -6.29
CA SER A 74 -7.83 2.16 -6.61
C SER A 74 -8.85 2.08 -5.47
N GLU A 75 -8.38 2.20 -4.24
CA GLU A 75 -9.22 2.20 -3.05
C GLU A 75 -9.74 3.61 -2.75
N PRO A 76 -11.04 3.79 -2.43
CA PRO A 76 -11.54 5.10 -2.08
C PRO A 76 -10.96 5.61 -0.75
N GLU A 77 -10.53 4.76 0.18
CA GLU A 77 -9.90 5.16 1.44
C GLU A 77 -8.62 5.95 1.18
N SER A 78 -7.69 5.38 0.41
CA SER A 78 -6.44 6.06 0.02
C SER A 78 -6.75 7.32 -0.79
N ARG A 79 -7.72 7.25 -1.70
CA ARG A 79 -8.16 8.40 -2.52
C ARG A 79 -8.72 9.55 -1.68
N TYR A 80 -9.53 9.26 -0.67
CA TYR A 80 -10.14 10.29 0.18
C TYR A 80 -9.16 10.85 1.20
N ILE A 81 -8.25 10.03 1.75
CA ILE A 81 -7.12 10.51 2.56
C ILE A 81 -6.27 11.47 1.72
N ALA A 82 -5.88 11.06 0.51
CA ALA A 82 -5.16 11.90 -0.45
C ALA A 82 -5.87 13.22 -0.72
N LYS A 83 -7.17 13.16 -1.02
CA LYS A 83 -7.99 14.35 -1.28
C LYS A 83 -8.06 15.28 -0.07
N TYR A 84 -8.31 14.73 1.12
CA TYR A 84 -8.43 15.52 2.34
C TYR A 84 -7.11 16.22 2.65
N ALA A 85 -6.01 15.50 2.64
CA ALA A 85 -4.77 16.12 3.07
C ALA A 85 -4.20 17.09 2.00
N ARG A 86 -4.52 16.93 0.70
CA ARG A 86 -4.31 17.97 -0.32
C ARG A 86 -5.15 19.24 -0.11
N SER A 87 -6.25 19.15 0.65
CA SER A 87 -7.11 20.30 0.97
C SER A 87 -6.60 21.14 2.13
N ILE A 88 -5.84 20.53 3.06
CA ILE A 88 -5.26 21.22 4.23
C ILE A 88 -3.78 21.57 4.04
N TYR A 89 -3.06 20.85 3.17
CA TYR A 89 -1.66 21.12 2.84
C TYR A 89 -1.54 21.78 1.45
N PRO A 90 -1.10 23.06 1.38
CA PRO A 90 -0.90 23.77 0.12
C PRO A 90 0.16 23.09 -0.75
N ARG A 91 0.12 23.36 -2.07
CA ARG A 91 1.06 22.76 -3.03
C ARG A 91 2.53 23.08 -2.70
N SER A 92 2.81 24.25 -2.11
CA SER A 92 4.15 24.63 -1.65
C SER A 92 4.72 23.70 -0.57
N GLN A 93 3.88 22.99 0.18
CA GLN A 93 4.29 22.03 1.21
C GLN A 93 4.26 20.57 0.71
N ARG A 94 3.98 20.34 -0.57
CA ARG A 94 3.85 19.01 -1.18
C ARG A 94 4.67 18.90 -2.47
N PRO A 95 6.01 18.97 -2.36
CA PRO A 95 6.88 18.70 -3.50
C PRO A 95 6.63 17.29 -4.05
N GLU A 96 6.80 17.11 -5.36
CA GLU A 96 6.58 15.83 -6.04
C GLU A 96 7.61 14.76 -5.63
N PHE A 97 8.83 15.20 -5.31
CA PHE A 97 9.92 14.37 -4.80
C PHE A 97 10.47 14.98 -3.51
N PRO A 98 9.79 14.76 -2.36
CA PRO A 98 10.18 15.38 -1.10
C PRO A 98 11.55 14.93 -0.61
N GLU A 99 12.00 13.74 -1.02
CA GLU A 99 13.35 13.23 -0.76
C GLU A 99 14.44 14.14 -1.35
N ASP A 100 14.18 14.72 -2.52
CA ASP A 100 15.13 15.59 -3.23
C ASP A 100 15.12 17.02 -2.67
N THR A 101 14.05 17.40 -1.96
CA THR A 101 13.86 18.73 -1.36
C THR A 101 13.90 18.68 0.17
N ALA A 102 14.29 17.55 0.76
CA ALA A 102 14.24 17.33 2.21
C ALA A 102 15.13 18.29 3.00
N ASP A 103 16.16 18.82 2.33
CA ASP A 103 17.10 19.83 2.85
C ASP A 103 16.62 21.27 2.59
N ASP A 104 15.73 21.47 1.62
CA ASP A 104 15.19 22.78 1.21
C ASP A 104 13.91 23.17 1.98
N ILE A 105 13.25 22.20 2.62
CA ILE A 105 12.12 22.48 3.49
C ILE A 105 12.68 23.10 4.77
N VAL A 106 12.37 24.38 5.00
CA VAL A 106 12.49 25.00 6.33
C VAL A 106 11.59 24.20 7.27
N ARG A 107 12.15 23.17 7.89
CA ARG A 107 11.57 22.55 9.07
C ARG A 107 11.44 23.72 10.03
N GLY A 108 10.23 24.00 10.52
CA GLY A 108 10.10 24.96 11.63
C GLY A 108 10.96 24.52 12.81
N GLU A 109 11.05 25.35 13.86
CA GLU A 109 11.86 25.16 15.07
C GLU A 109 12.29 23.70 15.31
N ASP A 110 13.59 23.49 15.56
CA ASP A 110 14.34 22.22 15.62
C ASP A 110 13.70 21.07 16.43
N ASP A 111 12.56 21.31 17.08
CA ASP A 111 11.76 20.41 17.89
C ASP A 111 10.50 19.86 17.20
N LEU A 112 10.20 20.25 15.94
CA LEU A 112 9.04 19.73 15.20
C LEU A 112 9.25 18.28 14.74
N GLN A 113 8.72 17.33 15.51
CA GLN A 113 8.53 15.95 15.07
C GLN A 113 7.22 15.84 14.28
N GLY A 114 7.32 15.64 12.96
CA GLY A 114 6.19 15.48 12.05
C GLY A 114 6.04 14.06 11.51
N MET A 115 4.81 13.68 11.15
CA MET A 115 4.54 12.49 10.34
C MET A 115 4.55 12.89 8.87
N PHE A 116 5.40 12.26 8.07
CA PHE A 116 5.36 12.42 6.61
C PHE A 116 4.18 11.61 6.06
N VAL A 117 3.24 12.29 5.41
CA VAL A 117 2.10 11.67 4.73
C VAL A 117 2.08 12.16 3.29
N ASP A 118 2.32 11.26 2.36
CA ASP A 118 2.24 11.54 0.92
C ASP A 118 0.88 11.12 0.35
N LEU A 119 0.36 11.93 -0.58
CA LEU A 119 -1.05 11.99 -0.95
C LEU A 119 -1.28 12.05 -2.44
#